data_AF-A0A267EYV2-F1
#
_entry.id   AF-A0A267EYV2-F1
#
_cell.length_a   1.000
_cell.length_b   1.000
_cell.length_c   1.000
_cell.angle_alpha   90.00
_cell.angle_beta   90.00
_cell.angle_gamma   90.00
#
_symmetry.space_group_name_H-M   'P 1'
#
loop_
_entity.id
_entity.type
_entity.pdbx_description
1 polymer ?
#
loop_
_entity_poly.entity_id
_entity_poly.type
_entity_poly.pdbx_seq_one_letter_code
_entity_poly.pdbx_strand_id
1 'polypeptide(L)'
;RFQAYSFVLKLIDRPETTGIQQDSVPMVFPDLFLCPQPAMSGSYGNYVSNETADQVNGFIHAIARQLNFTPQTDKETETFIRILLSTMPYRLLSDEFAHQFQQAILYDLYSDNRAMELAGNSTGSLLVFHSPSRLNCFHIRLTAERRAFLEDPRNFLTVYLFSDAPMAGLYPTHSRLGRVPYALIKDGVGFSMWDPEYGMSIRSGAAMTLQMVPPGHYPTDAAAAVLIEPGSECSISLRMSQLAMQDGMECVAESPKARIVNPYTEQVEEFEYSDHLCWIEFKELMRYKKLGCIEPTAPRLKAFSYLPRCSSG
;
A
#
# COMPACT_ATOMS: atom_id res chain seq x y z
N ARG A 1 -50.42 -22.78 23.72
CA ARG A 1 -49.12 -23.47 23.83
C ARG A 1 -48.23 -23.26 22.59
N PHE A 2 -48.72 -23.50 21.36
CA PHE A 2 -47.92 -23.31 20.13
C PHE A 2 -47.46 -21.87 19.84
N GLN A 3 -48.25 -20.84 20.17
CA GLN A 3 -47.87 -19.44 19.96
C GLN A 3 -46.72 -18.97 20.86
N ALA A 4 -46.67 -19.44 22.11
CA ALA A 4 -45.59 -19.11 23.04
C ALA A 4 -44.25 -19.74 22.59
N TYR A 5 -44.30 -20.97 22.06
CA TYR A 5 -43.11 -21.65 21.52
C TYR A 5 -42.56 -20.93 20.27
N SER A 6 -43.45 -20.51 19.36
CA SER A 6 -43.10 -19.69 18.18
C SER A 6 -42.45 -18.35 18.57
N PHE A 7 -42.95 -17.69 19.61
CA PHE A 7 -42.38 -16.43 20.11
C PHE A 7 -41.01 -16.65 20.76
N VAL A 8 -40.85 -17.73 21.55
CA VAL A 8 -39.56 -18.10 22.14
C VAL A 8 -38.53 -18.44 21.07
N LEU A 9 -38.91 -19.17 20.01
CA LEU A 9 -38.03 -19.43 18.87
C LEU A 9 -37.60 -18.15 18.17
N LYS A 10 -38.51 -17.21 17.90
CA LYS A 10 -38.15 -15.89 17.35
C LYS A 10 -37.24 -15.08 18.27
N LEU A 11 -37.40 -15.18 19.59
CA LEU A 11 -36.50 -14.55 20.56
C LEU A 11 -35.10 -15.19 20.58
N ILE A 12 -35.02 -16.51 20.37
CA ILE A 12 -33.75 -17.24 20.24
C ILE A 12 -33.08 -16.90 18.91
N ASP A 13 -33.84 -16.86 17.81
CA ASP A 13 -33.34 -16.59 16.46
C ASP A 13 -32.93 -15.13 16.25
N ARG A 14 -33.28 -14.21 17.17
CA ARG A 14 -32.96 -12.77 17.14
C ARG A 14 -33.08 -12.17 15.73
N PRO A 15 -34.28 -12.16 15.11
CA PRO A 15 -34.45 -11.74 13.73
C PRO A 15 -33.94 -10.30 13.55
N GLU A 16 -32.94 -10.16 12.72
CA GLU A 16 -32.32 -8.90 12.38
C GLU A 16 -33.27 -8.08 11.50
N THR A 17 -33.31 -6.78 11.74
CA THR A 17 -34.04 -5.86 10.86
C THR A 17 -33.05 -4.82 10.33
N THR A 18 -33.01 -4.66 9.01
CA THR A 18 -32.15 -3.67 8.35
C THR A 18 -32.98 -2.45 7.99
N GLY A 19 -32.58 -1.28 8.50
CA GLY A 19 -33.12 0.00 8.07
C GLY A 19 -32.13 0.73 7.17
N ILE A 20 -32.60 1.37 6.11
CA ILE A 20 -31.80 2.28 5.28
C ILE A 20 -32.29 3.70 5.53
N GLN A 21 -31.40 4.58 5.98
CA GLN A 21 -31.67 6.00 6.11
C GLN A 21 -30.73 6.75 5.17
N GLN A 22 -31.30 7.63 4.34
CA GLN A 22 -30.52 8.53 3.48
C GLN A 22 -30.25 9.84 4.22
N ASP A 23 -29.08 10.42 4.00
CA ASP A 23 -28.66 11.73 4.53
C ASP A 23 -28.73 11.88 6.05
N SER A 24 -28.68 10.76 6.80
CA SER A 24 -28.73 10.77 8.26
C SER A 24 -27.40 11.10 8.93
N VAL A 25 -26.29 11.13 8.17
CA VAL A 25 -24.94 11.36 8.68
C VAL A 25 -24.21 12.33 7.74
N PRO A 26 -23.52 13.36 8.26
CA PRO A 26 -22.70 14.24 7.43
C PRO A 26 -21.55 13.48 6.77
N MET A 27 -21.22 13.84 5.53
CA MET A 27 -20.07 13.32 4.81
C MET A 27 -18.79 13.64 5.57
N VAL A 28 -17.89 12.66 5.68
CA VAL A 28 -16.54 12.87 6.20
C VAL A 28 -15.57 12.56 5.08
N PHE A 29 -14.76 13.54 4.70
CA PHE A 29 -13.80 13.35 3.62
C PHE A 29 -12.69 12.38 4.06
N PRO A 30 -12.35 11.34 3.25
CA PRO A 30 -11.42 10.29 3.63
C PRO A 30 -9.96 10.76 3.68
N ASP A 31 -9.10 9.96 4.32
CA ASP A 31 -7.66 10.06 4.13
C ASP A 31 -7.30 9.47 2.76
N LEU A 32 -6.40 10.13 2.04
CA LEU A 32 -6.01 9.79 0.68
C LEU A 32 -4.55 9.33 0.63
N PHE A 33 -4.31 8.15 0.06
CA PHE A 33 -2.99 7.60 -0.16
C PHE A 33 -2.78 7.31 -1.64
N LEU A 34 -1.73 7.89 -2.23
CA LEU A 34 -1.32 7.65 -3.60
C LEU A 34 -0.14 6.70 -3.60
N CYS A 35 -0.33 5.48 -4.08
CA CYS A 35 0.70 4.44 -4.15
C CYS A 35 1.07 4.17 -5.62
N PRO A 36 2.32 4.40 -6.02
CA PRO A 36 2.79 4.04 -7.36
C PRO A 36 2.71 2.54 -7.62
N GLN A 37 2.39 2.19 -8.87
CA GLN A 37 2.41 0.83 -9.39
C GLN A 37 3.18 0.83 -10.71
N PRO A 38 4.30 0.10 -10.80
CA PRO A 38 4.92 -0.69 -9.74
C PRO A 38 5.53 0.17 -8.61
N ALA A 39 5.90 -0.46 -7.49
CA ALA A 39 6.42 0.23 -6.31
C ALA A 39 7.81 0.85 -6.51
N MET A 40 8.59 0.30 -7.45
CA MET A 40 9.94 0.74 -7.77
C MET A 40 9.91 1.67 -8.98
N SER A 41 10.64 2.79 -8.89
CA SER A 41 10.77 3.74 -9.98
C SER A 41 11.53 3.11 -11.14
N GLY A 42 11.10 3.40 -12.37
CA GLY A 42 11.77 2.95 -13.58
C GLY A 42 13.13 3.60 -13.82
N SER A 43 13.29 4.86 -13.43
CA SER A 43 14.50 5.64 -13.74
C SER A 43 15.57 5.61 -12.65
N TYR A 44 15.21 5.29 -11.40
CA TYR A 44 16.12 5.49 -10.25
C TYR A 44 17.28 4.53 -10.22
N GLY A 45 17.12 3.32 -10.76
CA GLY A 45 18.22 2.39 -10.98
C GLY A 45 19.33 2.92 -11.89
N ASN A 46 19.13 4.05 -12.58
CA ASN A 46 20.18 4.74 -13.36
C ASN A 46 21.05 5.67 -12.50
N TYR A 47 20.50 6.23 -11.42
CA TYR A 47 21.10 7.33 -10.66
C TYR A 47 21.74 6.88 -9.34
N VAL A 48 21.70 5.58 -9.05
CA VAL A 48 22.36 5.03 -7.87
C VAL A 48 23.87 5.24 -7.88
N SER A 49 24.45 5.36 -6.69
CA SER A 49 25.90 5.41 -6.53
C SER A 49 26.57 4.08 -6.90
N ASN A 50 27.88 4.10 -7.17
CA ASN A 50 28.65 2.88 -7.37
C ASN A 50 28.60 1.97 -6.14
N GLU A 51 28.64 2.56 -4.95
CA GLU A 51 28.59 1.89 -3.66
C GLU A 51 27.24 1.18 -3.46
N THR A 52 26.13 1.88 -3.78
CA THR A 52 24.77 1.31 -3.78
C THR A 52 24.68 0.13 -4.75
N ALA A 53 25.21 0.28 -5.96
CA ALA A 53 25.20 -0.79 -6.96
C ALA A 53 26.00 -2.02 -6.51
N ASP A 54 27.19 -1.83 -5.96
CA ASP A 54 28.04 -2.90 -5.43
C ASP A 54 27.38 -3.61 -4.23
N GLN A 55 26.69 -2.86 -3.36
CA GLN A 55 25.89 -3.41 -2.27
C GLN A 55 24.76 -4.32 -2.78
N VAL A 56 23.99 -3.86 -3.77
CA VAL A 56 22.90 -4.66 -4.38
C VAL A 56 23.45 -5.92 -5.04
N ASN A 57 24.58 -5.82 -5.75
CA ASN A 57 25.26 -6.98 -6.33
C ASN A 57 25.64 -8.01 -5.28
N GLY A 58 26.09 -7.56 -4.10
CA GLY A 58 26.36 -8.42 -2.95
C GLY A 58 25.15 -9.28 -2.57
N PHE A 59 23.95 -8.69 -2.50
CA PHE A 59 22.71 -9.42 -2.22
C PHE A 59 22.35 -10.42 -3.32
N ILE A 60 22.44 -10.02 -4.59
CA ILE A 60 22.18 -10.92 -5.73
C ILE A 60 23.09 -12.15 -5.65
N HIS A 61 24.40 -11.95 -5.46
CA HIS A 61 25.37 -13.03 -5.39
C HIS A 61 25.18 -13.93 -4.15
N ALA A 62 24.83 -13.35 -3.00
CA ALA A 62 24.55 -14.12 -1.79
C ALA A 62 23.36 -15.05 -1.97
N ILE A 63 22.27 -14.54 -2.54
CA ILE A 63 21.04 -15.33 -2.79
C ILE A 63 21.28 -16.39 -3.87
N ALA A 64 21.95 -16.04 -4.97
CA ALA A 64 22.29 -17.01 -6.01
C ALA A 64 23.14 -18.16 -5.45
N ARG A 65 24.10 -17.85 -4.56
CA ARG A 65 24.92 -18.87 -3.88
C ARG A 65 24.09 -19.71 -2.91
N GLN A 66 23.17 -19.11 -2.17
CA GLN A 66 22.33 -19.81 -1.19
C GLN A 66 21.32 -20.75 -1.87
N LEU A 67 20.69 -20.31 -2.95
CA LEU A 67 19.71 -21.10 -3.68
C LEU A 67 20.36 -22.18 -4.57
N ASN A 68 21.61 -21.96 -4.99
CA ASN A 68 22.39 -22.90 -5.80
C ASN A 68 21.68 -23.35 -7.11
N PHE A 69 20.87 -22.46 -7.70
CA PHE A 69 20.31 -22.64 -9.04
C PHE A 69 20.15 -21.29 -9.75
N THR A 70 20.14 -21.33 -11.08
CA THR A 70 19.78 -20.17 -11.92
C THR A 70 18.33 -20.34 -12.36
N PRO A 71 17.44 -19.37 -12.12
CA PRO A 71 16.06 -19.41 -12.59
C PRO A 71 15.95 -19.77 -14.08
N GLN A 72 15.15 -20.79 -14.39
CA GLN A 72 14.89 -21.28 -15.74
C GLN A 72 13.50 -20.86 -16.25
N THR A 73 12.63 -20.43 -15.34
CA THR A 73 11.25 -20.01 -15.66
C THR A 73 10.95 -18.60 -15.15
N ASP A 74 9.93 -17.95 -15.71
CA ASP A 74 9.42 -16.68 -15.20
C ASP A 74 9.09 -16.77 -13.71
N LYS A 75 8.42 -17.85 -13.28
CA LYS A 75 7.99 -18.05 -11.90
C LYS A 75 9.17 -18.19 -10.92
N GLU A 76 10.22 -18.89 -11.32
CA GLU A 76 11.45 -18.99 -10.52
C GLU A 76 12.16 -17.65 -10.43
N THR A 77 12.14 -16.86 -11.51
CA THR A 77 12.74 -15.53 -11.55
C THR A 77 11.97 -14.55 -10.68
N GLU A 78 10.64 -14.57 -10.76
CA GLU A 78 9.75 -13.82 -9.87
C GLU A 78 10.01 -14.17 -8.40
N THR A 79 10.11 -15.46 -8.06
CA THR A 79 10.45 -15.90 -6.70
C THR A 79 11.83 -15.39 -6.28
N PHE A 80 12.84 -15.50 -7.15
CA PHE A 80 14.17 -14.99 -6.85
C PHE A 80 14.14 -13.48 -6.53
N ILE A 81 13.43 -12.69 -7.34
CA ILE A 81 13.33 -11.24 -7.11
C ILE A 81 12.59 -10.94 -5.81
N ARG A 82 11.50 -11.66 -5.49
CA ARG A 82 10.82 -11.50 -4.20
C ARG A 82 11.73 -11.84 -3.01
N ILE A 83 12.55 -12.89 -3.10
CA ILE A 83 13.56 -13.21 -2.07
C ILE A 83 14.59 -12.08 -1.98
N LEU A 84 15.07 -11.59 -3.13
CA LEU A 84 16.04 -10.51 -3.23
C LEU A 84 15.56 -9.24 -2.54
N LEU A 85 14.37 -8.76 -2.91
CA LEU A 85 13.80 -7.53 -2.36
C LEU A 85 13.38 -7.69 -0.89
N SER A 86 12.90 -8.86 -0.47
CA SER A 86 12.58 -9.09 0.95
C SER A 86 13.82 -9.20 1.86
N THR A 87 14.99 -9.48 1.28
CA THR A 87 16.27 -9.58 2.01
C THR A 87 17.00 -8.24 2.10
N MET A 88 16.78 -7.33 1.15
CA MET A 88 17.40 -6.01 1.18
C MET A 88 16.83 -5.14 2.32
N PRO A 89 17.64 -4.25 2.93
CA PRO A 89 17.15 -3.29 3.91
C PRO A 89 16.04 -2.42 3.32
N TYR A 90 14.95 -2.24 4.06
CA TYR A 90 13.82 -1.44 3.56
C TYR A 90 14.22 0.00 3.21
N ARG A 91 15.08 0.64 4.01
CA ARG A 91 15.58 2.00 3.74
C ARG A 91 16.31 2.08 2.40
N LEU A 92 17.14 1.09 2.08
CA LEU A 92 17.83 1.01 0.79
C LEU A 92 16.82 1.02 -0.36
N LEU A 93 15.76 0.21 -0.26
CA LEU A 93 14.71 0.17 -1.29
C LEU A 93 13.91 1.47 -1.37
N SER A 94 13.55 2.04 -0.22
CA SER A 94 12.72 3.24 -0.10
C SER A 94 13.46 4.52 -0.52
N ASP A 95 14.74 4.66 -0.20
CA ASP A 95 15.52 5.86 -0.47
C ASP A 95 16.09 5.85 -1.91
N GLU A 96 16.64 4.71 -2.36
CA GLU A 96 17.39 4.65 -3.62
C GLU A 96 16.53 4.24 -4.83
N PHE A 97 15.43 3.50 -4.61
CA PHE A 97 14.74 2.80 -5.70
C PHE A 97 13.24 3.05 -5.78
N ALA A 98 12.59 3.44 -4.69
CA ALA A 98 11.18 3.77 -4.70
C ALA A 98 10.93 5.14 -5.32
N HIS A 99 9.71 5.35 -5.81
CA HIS A 99 9.26 6.66 -6.27
C HIS A 99 9.39 7.71 -5.16
N GLN A 100 9.84 8.90 -5.53
CA GLN A 100 9.92 10.03 -4.62
C GLN A 100 8.79 11.01 -4.90
N PHE A 101 8.39 11.70 -3.84
CA PHE A 101 7.30 12.65 -3.88
C PHE A 101 7.50 13.73 -4.95
N GLN A 102 8.70 14.31 -5.01
CA GLN A 102 9.07 15.39 -5.93
C GLN A 102 8.94 14.99 -7.40
N GLN A 103 8.95 13.69 -7.67
CA GLN A 103 8.73 13.15 -9.00
C GLN A 103 7.26 12.81 -9.21
N ALA A 104 6.61 12.14 -8.26
CA ALA A 104 5.31 11.53 -8.45
C ALA A 104 4.12 12.50 -8.43
N ILE A 105 4.23 13.63 -7.71
CA ILE A 105 3.16 14.62 -7.58
C ILE A 105 3.68 15.99 -8.05
N LEU A 106 3.07 16.51 -9.11
CA LEU A 106 3.47 17.78 -9.71
C LEU A 106 2.84 18.97 -8.97
N TYR A 107 1.53 18.91 -8.72
CA TYR A 107 0.76 19.92 -7.99
C TYR A 107 -0.51 19.29 -7.38
N ASP A 108 -0.93 19.78 -6.22
CA ASP A 108 -2.26 19.55 -5.62
C ASP A 108 -3.03 20.87 -5.54
N LEU A 109 -4.23 20.89 -6.12
CA LEU A 109 -5.12 22.06 -6.13
C LEU A 109 -6.49 21.63 -5.61
N TYR A 110 -7.10 22.37 -4.69
CA TYR A 110 -8.42 22.08 -4.13
C TYR A 110 -9.49 23.09 -4.54
N SER A 111 -9.17 24.05 -5.40
CA SER A 111 -10.18 24.87 -6.09
C SER A 111 -9.60 25.49 -7.34
N ASP A 112 -10.44 25.79 -8.33
CA ASP A 112 -10.05 26.58 -9.51
C ASP A 112 -9.57 28.01 -9.17
N ASN A 113 -9.77 28.47 -7.92
CA ASN A 113 -9.29 29.76 -7.48
C ASN A 113 -7.83 29.71 -7.04
N ARG A 114 -6.92 29.71 -8.02
CA ARG A 114 -5.46 29.72 -7.86
C ARG A 114 -4.94 30.82 -6.92
N ALA A 115 -5.69 31.93 -6.77
CA ALA A 115 -5.33 33.03 -5.88
C ALA A 115 -5.52 32.69 -4.39
N MET A 116 -6.46 31.79 -4.05
CA MET A 116 -6.62 31.29 -2.68
C MET A 116 -5.51 30.32 -2.27
N GLU A 117 -4.90 29.62 -3.24
CA GLU A 117 -3.84 28.64 -2.96
C GLU A 117 -2.46 29.27 -2.82
N LEU A 118 -2.17 30.28 -3.64
CA LEU A 118 -0.90 31.01 -3.58
C LEU A 118 -0.81 31.95 -2.36
N ALA A 119 -1.94 32.29 -1.73
CA ALA A 119 -1.98 33.16 -0.55
C ALA A 119 -1.83 32.42 0.79
N GLY A 120 -1.98 31.09 0.80
CA GLY A 120 -1.93 30.26 2.01
C GLY A 120 -0.67 29.42 2.05
N ASN A 121 0.27 29.76 2.95
CA ASN A 121 1.41 28.92 3.31
C ASN A 121 0.97 27.71 4.19
N SER A 122 -0.17 27.09 3.86
CA SER A 122 -0.94 26.20 4.75
C SER A 122 -1.71 25.12 3.99
N THR A 123 -1.17 24.64 2.87
CA THR A 123 -1.67 23.44 2.19
C THR A 123 -1.48 22.22 3.11
N GLY A 124 -2.33 21.21 2.98
CA GLY A 124 -2.10 19.94 3.67
C GLY A 124 -0.67 19.44 3.46
N SER A 125 -0.08 18.79 4.47
CA SER A 125 1.28 18.28 4.32
C SER A 125 1.24 16.99 3.50
N LEU A 126 1.98 16.95 2.39
CA LEU A 126 2.24 15.71 1.68
C LEU A 126 3.29 14.93 2.47
N LEU A 127 2.91 13.75 2.96
CA LEU A 127 3.77 12.90 3.78
C LEU A 127 4.08 11.61 3.04
N VAL A 128 5.30 11.12 3.17
CA VAL A 128 5.64 9.78 2.69
C VAL A 128 5.06 8.76 3.68
N PHE A 129 4.23 7.87 3.17
CA PHE A 129 3.72 6.71 3.88
C PHE A 129 4.50 5.47 3.42
N HIS A 130 5.20 4.84 4.35
CA HIS A 130 6.05 3.70 4.07
C HIS A 130 5.28 2.38 4.16
N SER A 131 4.87 1.85 3.01
CA SER A 131 4.20 0.56 2.87
C SER A 131 5.21 -0.58 2.71
N PRO A 132 5.04 -1.73 3.39
CA PRO A 132 5.92 -2.89 3.19
C PRO A 132 5.89 -3.48 1.77
N SER A 133 4.73 -3.46 1.10
CA SER A 133 4.56 -3.98 -0.27
C SER A 133 4.76 -2.90 -1.34
N ARG A 134 4.39 -1.65 -1.04
CA ARG A 134 4.38 -0.54 -2.02
C ARG A 134 5.52 0.45 -1.87
N LEU A 135 6.45 0.21 -0.94
CA LEU A 135 7.55 1.12 -0.62
C LEU A 135 7.01 2.51 -0.25
N ASN A 136 7.27 3.53 -1.07
CA ASN A 136 6.84 4.91 -0.83
C ASN A 136 5.47 5.17 -1.45
N CYS A 137 4.45 5.29 -0.62
CA CYS A 137 3.19 5.93 -0.98
C CYS A 137 3.16 7.38 -0.46
N PHE A 138 2.22 8.17 -0.93
CA PHE A 138 2.06 9.58 -0.56
C PHE A 138 0.72 9.82 0.10
N HIS A 139 0.75 10.20 1.38
CA HIS A 139 -0.43 10.57 2.14
C HIS A 139 -0.70 12.07 1.97
N ILE A 140 -1.86 12.41 1.43
CA ILE A 140 -2.33 13.80 1.34
C ILE A 140 -2.98 14.15 2.68
N ARG A 141 -2.16 14.64 3.63
CA ARG A 141 -2.67 14.98 4.97
C ARG A 141 -3.39 16.31 4.95
N LEU A 142 -4.72 16.25 4.96
CA LEU A 142 -5.59 17.42 5.04
C LEU A 142 -5.58 18.06 6.43
N THR A 143 -5.61 19.39 6.50
CA THR A 143 -5.95 20.10 7.74
C THR A 143 -7.45 19.93 8.04
N ALA A 144 -7.85 20.16 9.30
CA ALA A 144 -9.27 20.09 9.68
C ALA A 144 -10.14 21.07 8.86
N GLU A 145 -9.64 22.28 8.62
CA GLU A 145 -10.30 23.29 7.78
C GLU A 145 -10.46 22.83 6.34
N ARG A 146 -9.41 22.22 5.75
CA ARG A 146 -9.47 21.76 4.36
C ARG A 146 -10.36 20.53 4.20
N ARG A 147 -10.39 19.66 5.21
CA ARG A 147 -11.31 18.53 5.26
C ARG A 147 -12.76 19.02 5.26
N ALA A 148 -13.11 19.92 6.18
CA ALA A 148 -14.45 20.51 6.24
C ALA A 148 -14.84 21.23 4.95
N PHE A 149 -13.89 21.89 4.28
CA PHE A 149 -14.12 22.48 2.96
C PHE A 149 -14.52 21.43 1.91
N LEU A 150 -13.86 20.26 1.90
CA LEU A 150 -14.13 19.19 0.94
C LEU A 150 -15.41 18.37 1.25
N GLU A 151 -16.06 18.61 2.39
CA GLU A 151 -17.35 17.98 2.71
C GLU A 151 -18.51 18.61 1.92
N ASP A 152 -18.34 19.83 1.37
CA ASP A 152 -19.29 20.43 0.44
C ASP A 152 -19.12 19.82 -0.97
N PRO A 153 -20.19 19.24 -1.57
CA PRO A 153 -20.11 18.56 -2.87
C PRO A 153 -19.76 19.48 -4.05
N ARG A 154 -19.74 20.81 -3.87
CA ARG A 154 -19.31 21.77 -4.89
C ARG A 154 -17.80 21.96 -4.92
N ASN A 155 -17.11 21.55 -3.87
CA ASN A 155 -15.66 21.64 -3.75
C ASN A 155 -15.01 20.35 -4.23
N PHE A 156 -13.75 20.44 -4.65
CA PHE A 156 -13.04 19.32 -5.26
C PHE A 156 -11.54 19.36 -4.96
N LEU A 157 -10.84 18.27 -5.26
CA LEU A 157 -9.40 18.17 -5.20
C LEU A 157 -8.91 17.62 -6.54
N THR A 158 -7.97 18.33 -7.15
CA THR A 158 -7.26 17.98 -8.38
C THR A 158 -5.80 17.71 -8.03
N VAL A 159 -5.29 16.55 -8.44
CA VAL A 159 -3.88 16.17 -8.25
C VAL A 159 -3.29 15.82 -9.60
N TYR A 160 -2.16 16.44 -9.93
CA TYR A 160 -1.39 16.11 -11.13
C TYR A 160 -0.30 15.11 -10.77
N LEU A 161 -0.37 13.95 -11.41
CA LEU A 161 0.50 12.81 -11.13
C LEU A 161 1.48 12.59 -12.27
N PHE A 162 2.67 12.11 -11.93
CA PHE A 162 3.66 11.65 -12.89
C PHE A 162 3.96 10.17 -12.63
N SER A 163 3.88 9.37 -13.69
CA SER A 163 4.18 7.95 -13.64
C SER A 163 5.60 7.70 -14.17
N ASP A 164 6.49 7.30 -13.28
CA ASP A 164 7.82 6.80 -13.65
C ASP A 164 7.84 5.27 -13.71
N ALA A 165 6.88 4.69 -14.44
CA ALA A 165 6.77 3.26 -14.51
C ALA A 165 7.96 2.67 -15.29
N PRO A 166 8.59 1.60 -14.79
CA PRO A 166 9.64 0.93 -15.52
C PRO A 166 9.09 0.34 -16.82
N MET A 167 9.70 0.76 -17.92
CA MET A 167 9.46 0.19 -19.23
C MET A 167 10.76 -0.40 -19.74
N ALA A 168 10.72 -1.66 -20.15
CA ALA A 168 11.90 -2.37 -20.66
C ALA A 168 12.53 -1.59 -21.82
N GLY A 169 13.80 -1.22 -21.68
CA GLY A 169 14.55 -0.48 -22.70
C GLY A 169 14.29 1.04 -22.73
N LEU A 170 13.40 1.58 -21.90
CA LEU A 170 13.16 3.03 -21.82
C LEU A 170 14.20 3.73 -20.94
N TYR A 171 14.52 3.14 -19.79
CA TYR A 171 15.49 3.69 -18.85
C TYR A 171 16.80 2.91 -18.90
N PRO A 172 17.95 3.57 -19.11
CA PRO A 172 19.23 2.91 -18.89
C PRO A 172 19.33 2.49 -17.43
N THR A 173 19.91 1.32 -17.18
CA THR A 173 20.27 0.90 -15.82
C THR A 173 21.72 1.30 -15.57
N HIS A 174 22.03 1.70 -14.34
CA HIS A 174 23.41 1.99 -13.95
C HIS A 174 24.33 0.83 -14.35
N SER A 175 25.46 1.14 -15.00
CA SER A 175 26.30 0.13 -15.67
C SER A 175 26.88 -0.92 -14.74
N ARG A 176 27.03 -0.59 -13.44
CA ARG A 176 27.47 -1.53 -12.40
C ARG A 176 26.35 -2.27 -11.69
N LEU A 177 25.09 -1.84 -11.84
CA LEU A 177 23.99 -2.50 -11.18
C LEU A 177 23.72 -3.83 -11.89
N GLY A 178 23.92 -4.91 -11.16
CA GLY A 178 23.79 -6.27 -11.64
C GLY A 178 22.36 -6.63 -11.98
N ARG A 179 22.23 -7.73 -12.74
CA ARG A 179 20.95 -8.27 -13.18
C ARG A 179 20.65 -9.56 -12.44
N VAL A 180 19.37 -9.83 -12.23
CA VAL A 180 18.93 -11.11 -11.64
C VAL A 180 19.11 -12.23 -12.68
N PRO A 181 19.75 -13.36 -12.32
CA PRO A 181 19.96 -14.45 -13.26
C PRO A 181 18.65 -14.98 -13.82
N TYR A 182 18.57 -15.15 -15.14
CA TYR A 182 17.44 -15.80 -15.80
C TYR A 182 17.90 -16.50 -17.08
N ALA A 183 17.76 -17.81 -17.17
CA ALA A 183 18.31 -18.59 -18.27
C ALA A 183 17.74 -18.24 -19.66
N LEU A 184 16.52 -17.71 -19.73
CA LEU A 184 15.91 -17.32 -21.01
C LEU A 184 16.36 -15.94 -21.50
N ILE A 185 17.03 -15.15 -20.66
CA ILE A 185 17.55 -13.83 -21.01
C ILE A 185 19.07 -13.85 -20.79
N LYS A 186 19.84 -13.75 -21.89
CA LYS A 186 21.31 -13.88 -21.87
C LYS A 186 22.00 -13.03 -20.81
N ASP A 187 21.46 -11.85 -20.52
CA ASP A 187 22.01 -10.91 -19.55
C ASP A 187 21.24 -10.89 -18.22
N GLY A 188 20.15 -11.67 -18.09
CA GLY A 188 19.27 -11.66 -16.92
C GLY A 188 18.29 -10.48 -16.89
N VAL A 189 17.51 -10.43 -15.80
CA VAL A 189 16.45 -9.44 -15.56
C VAL A 189 17.03 -8.21 -14.88
N GLY A 190 17.00 -7.08 -15.60
CA GLY A 190 17.46 -5.78 -15.10
C GLY A 190 16.50 -5.14 -14.10
N PHE A 191 17.03 -4.17 -13.36
CA PHE A 191 16.35 -3.46 -12.27
C PHE A 191 14.96 -2.93 -12.63
N SER A 192 14.77 -2.38 -13.83
CA SER A 192 13.47 -1.85 -14.26
C SER A 192 12.36 -2.92 -14.14
N MET A 193 12.70 -4.19 -14.25
CA MET A 193 11.69 -5.25 -14.21
C MET A 193 11.39 -5.73 -12.78
N TRP A 194 12.01 -5.20 -11.73
CA TRP A 194 11.85 -5.73 -10.37
C TRP A 194 10.60 -5.16 -9.70
N ASP A 195 9.89 -6.02 -8.95
CA ASP A 195 8.69 -5.64 -8.22
C ASP A 195 8.60 -6.41 -6.88
N PRO A 196 8.40 -5.74 -5.73
CA PRO A 196 8.31 -6.42 -4.43
C PRO A 196 7.12 -7.38 -4.28
N GLU A 197 6.00 -7.09 -4.93
CA GLU A 197 4.73 -7.83 -4.80
C GLU A 197 4.71 -9.03 -5.76
N TYR A 198 5.03 -8.80 -7.02
CA TYR A 198 4.92 -9.81 -8.09
C TYR A 198 6.26 -10.45 -8.45
N GLY A 199 7.39 -9.88 -8.02
CA GLY A 199 8.73 -10.26 -8.47
C GLY A 199 9.11 -9.57 -9.78
N MET A 200 8.21 -9.59 -10.78
CA MET A 200 8.42 -8.89 -12.05
C MET A 200 7.34 -7.84 -12.35
N SER A 201 7.74 -6.61 -12.67
CA SER A 201 6.85 -5.45 -12.88
C SER A 201 5.96 -5.54 -14.13
N ILE A 202 6.26 -6.45 -15.07
CA ILE A 202 5.38 -6.75 -16.21
C ILE A 202 3.99 -7.25 -15.78
N ARG A 203 3.88 -7.78 -14.56
CA ARG A 203 2.62 -8.21 -13.95
C ARG A 203 1.86 -7.07 -13.29
N SER A 204 2.58 -6.04 -12.84
CA SER A 204 2.02 -4.91 -12.10
C SER A 204 1.33 -3.91 -13.03
N GLY A 205 1.82 -3.71 -14.26
CA GLY A 205 1.35 -2.60 -15.11
C GLY A 205 1.75 -1.24 -14.55
N ALA A 206 1.39 -0.17 -15.26
CA ALA A 206 1.76 1.21 -14.92
C ALA A 206 0.53 2.01 -14.47
N ALA A 207 0.46 2.37 -13.19
CA ALA A 207 -0.63 3.16 -12.63
C ALA A 207 -0.21 3.92 -11.36
N MET A 208 -1.05 4.86 -10.93
CA MET A 208 -1.09 5.35 -9.56
C MET A 208 -2.35 4.81 -8.90
N THR A 209 -2.21 4.09 -7.79
CA THR A 209 -3.35 3.61 -6.99
C THR A 209 -3.72 4.70 -5.99
N LEU A 210 -4.91 5.28 -6.13
CA LEU A 210 -5.51 6.13 -5.10
C LEU A 210 -6.30 5.26 -4.14
N GLN A 211 -5.79 5.08 -2.92
CA GLN A 211 -6.51 4.43 -1.82
C GLN A 211 -7.20 5.49 -0.96
N MET A 212 -8.46 5.23 -0.64
CA MET A 212 -9.33 6.08 0.17
C MET A 212 -9.74 5.27 1.39
N VAL A 213 -9.42 5.79 2.58
CA VAL A 213 -9.79 5.16 3.85
C VAL A 213 -10.44 6.15 4.79
N PRO A 214 -11.30 5.68 5.72
CA PRO A 214 -11.82 6.55 6.75
C PRO A 214 -10.67 7.17 7.57
N PRO A 215 -10.85 8.37 8.12
CA PRO A 215 -9.82 9.03 8.90
C PRO A 215 -9.16 8.13 9.95
N GLY A 216 -7.83 8.13 9.99
CA GLY A 216 -7.05 7.37 10.97
C GLY A 216 -6.97 5.86 10.72
N HIS A 217 -7.56 5.34 9.65
CA HIS A 217 -7.47 3.92 9.30
C HIS A 217 -6.21 3.64 8.47
N TYR A 218 -5.68 2.42 8.59
CA TYR A 218 -4.54 1.99 7.79
C TYR A 218 -4.96 1.63 6.36
N PRO A 219 -4.25 2.10 5.31
CA PRO A 219 -4.56 1.81 3.91
C PRO A 219 -4.15 0.37 3.52
N THR A 220 -4.99 -0.60 3.87
CA THR A 220 -4.82 -2.01 3.45
C THR A 220 -5.20 -2.22 1.98
N ASP A 221 -4.82 -3.35 1.40
CA ASP A 221 -5.18 -3.72 0.01
C ASP A 221 -6.69 -3.85 -0.23
N ALA A 222 -7.50 -3.93 0.84
CA ALA A 222 -8.95 -3.97 0.76
C ALA A 222 -9.61 -2.59 0.88
N ALA A 223 -8.83 -1.52 1.05
CA ALA A 223 -9.33 -0.16 1.00
C ALA A 223 -10.03 0.14 -0.34
N ALA A 224 -10.96 1.09 -0.34
CA ALA A 224 -11.53 1.59 -1.58
C ALA A 224 -10.41 2.20 -2.43
N ALA A 225 -10.17 1.64 -3.61
CA ALA A 225 -9.04 2.03 -4.44
C ALA A 225 -9.47 2.28 -5.89
N VAL A 226 -8.84 3.27 -6.52
CA VAL A 226 -8.97 3.56 -7.95
C VAL A 226 -7.58 3.51 -8.57
N LEU A 227 -7.46 2.78 -9.68
CA LEU A 227 -6.25 2.75 -10.49
C LEU A 227 -6.31 3.87 -11.52
N ILE A 228 -5.32 4.77 -11.49
CA ILE A 228 -5.19 5.90 -12.39
C ILE A 228 -4.05 5.59 -13.37
N GLU A 229 -4.40 5.27 -14.61
CA GLU A 229 -3.44 4.98 -15.66
C GLU A 229 -2.81 6.27 -16.21
N PRO A 230 -1.52 6.24 -16.62
CA PRO A 230 -0.87 7.39 -17.21
C PRO A 230 -1.54 7.83 -18.52
N GLY A 231 -1.58 9.14 -18.75
CA GLY A 231 -2.20 9.72 -19.95
C GLY A 231 -3.73 9.86 -19.88
N SER A 232 -4.34 9.51 -18.75
CA SER A 232 -5.78 9.65 -18.51
C SER A 232 -6.09 10.76 -17.50
N GLU A 233 -7.22 11.44 -17.69
CA GLU A 233 -7.84 12.28 -16.67
C GLU A 233 -8.97 11.49 -16.01
N CYS A 234 -8.99 11.44 -14.68
CA CYS A 234 -9.98 10.68 -13.91
C CYS A 234 -10.74 11.62 -12.98
N SER A 235 -12.07 11.66 -13.10
CA SER A 235 -12.96 12.34 -12.17
C SER A 235 -13.60 11.35 -11.21
N ILE A 236 -13.34 11.49 -9.91
CA ILE A 236 -13.80 10.56 -8.88
C ILE A 236 -14.82 11.26 -7.98
N SER A 237 -16.06 10.79 -8.03
CA SER A 237 -17.14 11.28 -7.17
C SER A 237 -17.31 10.38 -5.95
N LEU A 238 -17.17 10.94 -4.75
CA LEU A 238 -17.26 10.19 -3.51
C LEU A 238 -18.70 10.12 -2.99
N ARG A 239 -19.04 8.96 -2.43
CA ARG A 239 -20.27 8.76 -1.64
C ARG A 239 -19.90 7.98 -0.39
N MET A 240 -20.39 8.45 0.76
CA MET A 240 -20.17 7.78 2.04
C MET A 240 -21.39 6.95 2.41
N SER A 241 -21.15 5.73 2.88
CA SER A 241 -22.15 4.91 3.57
C SER A 241 -21.61 4.56 4.96
N GLN A 242 -22.48 4.64 5.96
CA GLN A 242 -22.16 4.19 7.32
C GLN A 242 -23.08 3.02 7.67
N LEU A 243 -22.49 1.94 8.14
CA LEU A 243 -23.19 0.82 8.73
C LEU A 243 -23.12 0.94 10.25
N ALA A 244 -24.26 1.07 10.92
CA ALA A 244 -24.37 1.02 12.36
C ALA A 244 -25.06 -0.30 12.77
N MET A 245 -24.36 -1.12 13.54
CA MET A 245 -24.92 -2.35 14.10
C MET A 245 -25.35 -2.09 15.56
N GLN A 246 -26.47 -2.67 15.98
CA GLN A 246 -26.97 -2.55 17.36
C GLN A 246 -26.39 -3.63 18.27
N ASP A 247 -26.38 -3.36 19.57
CA ASP A 247 -25.94 -4.30 20.62
C ASP A 247 -26.66 -5.66 20.50
N GLY A 248 -25.87 -6.74 20.56
CA GLY A 248 -26.38 -8.12 20.43
C GLY A 248 -26.10 -8.78 19.08
N MET A 249 -25.54 -8.03 18.12
CA MET A 249 -24.89 -8.52 16.90
C MET A 249 -23.42 -8.88 17.16
N GLU A 250 -22.81 -9.70 16.30
CA GLU A 250 -21.38 -10.06 16.37
C GLU A 250 -20.49 -8.85 16.02
N CYS A 251 -20.36 -7.92 16.97
CA CYS A 251 -19.45 -6.78 16.90
C CYS A 251 -18.37 -6.88 17.98
N VAL A 252 -17.18 -6.36 17.70
CA VAL A 252 -16.14 -6.23 18.72
C VAL A 252 -16.54 -5.10 19.67
N ALA A 253 -16.85 -5.42 20.93
CA ALA A 253 -17.36 -4.46 21.92
C ALA A 253 -16.33 -3.38 22.31
N GLU A 254 -15.05 -3.71 22.25
CA GLU A 254 -13.93 -2.77 22.42
C GLU A 254 -13.03 -2.87 21.19
N SER A 255 -12.80 -1.73 20.53
CA SER A 255 -11.99 -1.66 19.32
C SER A 255 -10.62 -1.08 19.66
N PRO A 256 -9.64 -1.90 20.12
CA PRO A 256 -8.34 -1.39 20.48
C PRO A 256 -7.63 -0.87 19.23
N LYS A 257 -6.97 0.29 19.33
CA LYS A 257 -6.18 0.83 18.23
C LYS A 257 -5.18 -0.22 17.71
N ALA A 258 -5.13 -0.36 16.39
CA ALA A 258 -4.14 -1.20 15.74
C ALA A 258 -2.77 -0.54 15.82
N ARG A 259 -1.77 -1.33 16.24
CA ARG A 259 -0.39 -0.85 16.41
C ARG A 259 0.48 -1.45 15.33
N ILE A 260 0.97 -0.63 14.41
CA ILE A 260 1.69 -1.07 13.21
C ILE A 260 3.12 -0.51 13.27
N VAL A 261 4.09 -1.35 12.93
CA VAL A 261 5.50 -0.95 12.88
C VAL A 261 5.79 -0.36 11.50
N ASN A 262 6.21 0.90 11.47
CA ASN A 262 6.67 1.57 10.26
C ASN A 262 7.96 0.88 9.76
N PRO A 263 8.01 0.38 8.51
CA PRO A 263 9.15 -0.39 8.01
C PRO A 263 10.41 0.47 7.78
N TYR A 264 10.27 1.79 7.72
CA TYR A 264 11.39 2.71 7.55
C TYR A 264 12.00 3.16 8.88
N THR A 265 11.18 3.63 9.81
CA THR A 265 11.63 4.17 11.10
C THR A 265 11.73 3.13 12.20
N GLU A 266 11.10 1.96 12.00
CA GLU A 266 10.88 0.91 13.02
C GLU A 266 10.07 1.37 14.24
N GLN A 267 9.49 2.57 14.19
CA GLN A 267 8.62 3.10 15.22
C GLN A 267 7.21 2.53 15.10
N VAL A 268 6.48 2.56 16.22
CA VAL A 268 5.09 2.08 16.27
C VAL A 268 4.16 3.24 16.03
N GLU A 269 3.29 3.08 15.05
CA GLU A 269 2.20 4.00 14.70
C GLU A 269 0.86 3.38 15.11
N GLU A 270 -0.09 4.24 15.49
CA GLU A 270 -1.43 3.83 15.91
C GLU A 270 -2.47 4.20 14.86
N PHE A 271 -3.30 3.23 14.51
CA PHE A 271 -4.39 3.36 13.57
C PHE A 271 -5.69 2.87 14.21
N GLU A 272 -6.81 3.33 13.67
CA GLU A 272 -8.12 2.75 14.01
C GLU A 272 -8.20 1.30 13.55
N TYR A 273 -8.85 0.47 14.36
CA TYR A 273 -9.02 -0.94 14.06
C TYR A 273 -10.00 -1.15 12.91
N SER A 274 -9.79 -2.22 12.15
CA SER A 274 -10.68 -2.61 11.04
C SER A 274 -10.69 -4.12 10.87
N ASP A 275 -11.77 -4.62 10.26
CA ASP A 275 -11.93 -6.05 9.93
C ASP A 275 -10.77 -6.58 9.08
N HIS A 276 -10.20 -5.74 8.21
CA HIS A 276 -9.06 -6.11 7.38
C HIS A 276 -7.77 -6.30 8.18
N LEU A 277 -7.53 -5.46 9.20
CA LEU A 277 -6.38 -5.65 10.09
C LEU A 277 -6.54 -6.91 10.95
N CYS A 278 -7.76 -7.23 11.39
CA CYS A 278 -8.08 -8.51 12.04
C CYS A 278 -7.72 -9.71 11.14
N TRP A 279 -8.12 -9.65 9.88
CA TRP A 279 -7.82 -10.68 8.89
C TRP A 279 -6.32 -10.84 8.64
N ILE A 280 -5.57 -9.74 8.56
CA ILE A 280 -4.11 -9.76 8.45
C ILE A 280 -3.50 -10.42 9.69
N GLU A 281 -3.97 -10.06 10.89
CA GLU A 281 -3.49 -10.64 12.14
C GLU A 281 -3.66 -12.16 12.17
N PHE A 282 -4.85 -12.64 11.81
CA PHE A 282 -5.15 -14.06 11.73
C PHE A 282 -4.27 -14.79 10.70
N LYS A 283 -4.09 -14.21 9.51
CA LYS A 283 -3.24 -14.79 8.45
C LYS A 283 -1.79 -14.90 8.91
N GLU A 284 -1.25 -13.88 9.54
CA GLU A 284 0.13 -13.87 10.03
C GLU A 284 0.33 -14.86 11.18
N LEU A 285 -0.63 -14.97 12.10
CA LEU A 285 -0.59 -15.99 13.16
C LEU A 285 -0.58 -17.41 12.57
N MET A 286 -1.44 -17.67 11.58
CA MET A 286 -1.52 -18.98 10.93
C MET A 286 -0.25 -19.30 10.13
N ARG A 287 0.32 -18.29 9.46
CA ARG A 287 1.59 -18.42 8.74
C ARG A 287 2.73 -18.74 9.70
N TYR A 288 2.85 -17.99 10.79
CA TYR A 288 3.87 -18.23 11.81
C TYR A 288 3.76 -19.64 12.40
N LYS A 289 2.55 -20.09 12.73
CA LYS A 289 2.33 -21.46 13.24
C LYS A 289 2.76 -22.56 12.26
N LYS A 290 2.68 -22.32 10.96
CA LYS A 290 3.01 -23.31 9.91
C LYS A 290 4.46 -23.24 9.45
N LEU A 291 5.01 -22.04 9.29
CA LEU A 291 6.29 -21.78 8.63
C LEU A 291 7.34 -21.15 9.55
N GLY A 292 6.97 -20.74 10.76
CA GLY A 292 7.88 -20.10 11.72
C GLY A 292 8.28 -18.67 11.36
N CYS A 293 7.59 -18.02 10.42
CA CYS A 293 7.91 -16.68 9.93
C CYS A 293 6.67 -15.86 9.52
N ILE A 294 6.84 -14.55 9.33
CA ILE A 294 5.81 -13.59 8.88
C ILE A 294 6.04 -13.11 7.44
N GLU A 295 4.99 -12.71 6.73
CA GLU A 295 5.06 -12.24 5.33
C GLU A 295 5.83 -10.89 5.24
N PRO A 296 6.91 -10.79 4.43
CA PRO A 296 7.68 -9.55 4.29
C PRO A 296 6.89 -8.34 3.79
N THR A 297 5.90 -8.58 2.92
CA THR A 297 5.11 -7.53 2.25
C THR A 297 3.84 -7.16 3.00
N ALA A 298 3.49 -7.89 4.07
CA ALA A 298 2.32 -7.58 4.90
C ALA A 298 2.62 -6.47 5.92
N PRO A 299 1.60 -5.67 6.32
CA PRO A 299 1.72 -4.74 7.44
C PRO A 299 2.20 -5.43 8.72
N ARG A 300 3.29 -4.92 9.30
CA ARG A 300 3.90 -5.53 10.49
C ARG A 300 3.19 -5.08 11.76
N LEU A 301 2.21 -5.86 12.21
CA LEU A 301 1.56 -5.63 13.50
C LEU A 301 2.58 -5.72 14.65
N LYS A 302 2.44 -4.85 15.66
CA LYS A 302 3.36 -4.79 16.81
C LYS A 302 3.45 -6.13 17.54
N ALA A 303 2.35 -6.87 17.61
CA ALA A 303 2.27 -8.20 18.20
C ALA A 303 3.22 -9.22 17.54
N PHE A 304 3.59 -9.01 16.27
CA PHE A 304 4.49 -9.89 15.51
C PHE A 304 5.86 -9.25 15.24
N SER A 305 6.15 -8.10 15.86
CA SER A 305 7.36 -7.32 15.59
C SER A 305 8.67 -7.99 15.99
N TYR A 306 8.64 -9.06 16.78
CA TYR A 306 9.81 -9.83 17.19
C TYR A 306 10.01 -11.10 16.35
N LEU A 307 9.07 -11.43 15.46
CA LEU A 307 9.12 -12.64 14.65
C LEU A 307 10.00 -12.45 13.40
N PRO A 308 10.66 -13.53 12.92
CA PRO A 308 11.46 -13.49 11.71
C PRO A 308 10.57 -13.40 10.46
N ARG A 309 11.07 -12.74 9.41
CA ARG A 309 10.40 -12.66 8.11
C ARG A 309 10.68 -13.89 7.27
N CYS A 310 9.70 -14.31 6.47
CA CYS A 310 9.89 -15.40 5.53
C CYS A 310 10.82 -14.95 4.40
N SER A 311 11.92 -15.67 4.18
CA SER A 311 12.55 -15.68 2.86
C SER A 311 11.60 -16.43 1.94
N SER A 312 10.84 -15.72 1.10
CA SER A 312 9.69 -16.27 0.35
C SER A 312 9.99 -17.66 -0.23
N GLY A 313 9.30 -18.68 0.30
CA GLY A 313 9.36 -20.07 -0.14
C GLY A 313 8.24 -20.44 -1.10
#